data_AF-A0A1T5G1E0-F1
#
_entry.id   AF-A0A1T5G1E0-F1
#
_cell.length_a   1.000
_cell.length_b   1.000
_cell.length_c   1.000
_cell.angle_alpha   90.00
_cell.angle_beta   90.00
_cell.angle_gamma   90.00
#
_symmetry.space_group_name_H-M   'P 1'
#
loop_
_entity.id
_entity.type
_entity.pdbx_description
1 polymer ?
#
loop_
_entity_poly.entity_id
_entity_poly.type
_entity_poly.pdbx_seq_one_letter_code
_entity_poly.pdbx_strand_id
1 'polypeptide(L)'
;MFSLAHKRGMAANYNRPKPVDPIWYRQSCYLRIHCACGRHVAVPLGEFARSRRISFDTRIYELIARLRCSQCRRKPHADVTRYRAGN
;
A
#
# COMPACT_ATOMS: atom_id res chain seq x y z
N MET A 1 -2.33 -30.16 35.85
CA MET A 1 -1.23 -29.30 35.37
C MET A 1 -1.47 -29.00 33.91
N PHE A 2 -1.56 -27.71 33.59
CA PHE A 2 -2.09 -27.14 32.35
C PHE A 2 -1.07 -27.14 31.21
N SER A 3 -1.52 -27.33 29.97
CA SER A 3 -1.05 -26.54 28.81
C SER A 3 -1.93 -26.84 27.59
N LEU A 4 -3.11 -26.22 27.53
CA LEU A 4 -3.83 -26.04 26.27
C LEU A 4 -3.00 -25.06 25.43
N ALA A 5 -2.36 -25.58 24.38
CA ALA A 5 -1.70 -24.77 23.36
C ALA A 5 -2.75 -23.87 22.71
N HIS A 6 -2.72 -22.58 23.04
CA HIS A 6 -3.48 -21.57 22.34
C HIS A 6 -3.00 -21.49 20.89
N LYS A 7 -3.71 -22.19 20.00
CA LYS A 7 -3.71 -21.92 18.55
C LYS A 7 -4.14 -20.47 18.39
N ARG A 8 -3.16 -19.58 18.29
CA ARG A 8 -3.35 -18.16 17.98
C ARG A 8 -3.91 -18.12 16.56
N GLY A 9 -5.24 -18.19 16.45
CA GLY A 9 -5.95 -17.94 15.21
C GLY A 9 -5.49 -16.58 14.72
N MET A 10 -4.73 -16.58 13.62
CA MET A 10 -4.37 -15.36 12.91
C MET A 10 -5.68 -14.75 12.43
N ALA A 11 -6.25 -13.84 13.23
CA ALA A 11 -7.43 -13.09 12.85
C ALA A 11 -7.11 -12.43 11.51
N ALA A 12 -7.74 -12.92 10.45
CA ALA A 12 -7.65 -12.32 9.14
C ALA A 12 -8.25 -10.91 9.28
N ASN A 13 -7.39 -9.91 9.42
CA ASN A 13 -7.80 -8.53 9.54
C ASN A 13 -8.31 -8.07 8.16
N TYR A 14 -9.61 -8.20 7.92
CA TYR A 14 -10.29 -7.79 6.70
C TYR A 14 -10.27 -6.26 6.49
N ASN A 15 -9.86 -5.46 7.48
CA ASN A 15 -9.70 -4.01 7.34
C ASN A 15 -8.40 -3.60 6.64
N ARG A 16 -7.44 -4.53 6.47
CA ARG A 16 -6.31 -4.29 5.57
C ARG A 16 -6.72 -4.59 4.14
N PRO A 17 -6.53 -3.66 3.19
CA PRO A 17 -6.55 -3.99 1.78
C PRO A 17 -5.72 -5.24 1.55
N LYS A 18 -6.33 -6.31 1.06
CA LYS A 18 -5.53 -7.46 0.65
C LYS A 18 -4.64 -6.94 -0.49
N PRO A 19 -3.31 -7.17 -0.44
CA PRO A 19 -2.39 -6.65 -1.46
C PRO A 19 -2.78 -7.04 -2.90
N VAL A 20 -3.62 -8.07 -3.05
CA VAL A 20 -4.21 -8.59 -4.29
C VAL A 20 -5.19 -7.64 -4.99
N ASP A 21 -5.70 -6.60 -4.31
CA ASP A 21 -6.66 -5.69 -4.93
C ASP A 21 -6.02 -4.95 -6.13
N PRO A 22 -6.69 -4.91 -7.30
CA PRO A 22 -6.23 -4.14 -8.45
C PRO A 22 -6.45 -2.63 -8.23
N ILE A 23 -5.71 -1.82 -8.97
CA ILE A 23 -5.76 -0.35 -8.88
C ILE A 23 -7.18 0.19 -9.17
N TRP A 24 -7.91 -0.36 -10.14
CA TRP A 24 -9.28 0.10 -10.47
C TRP A 24 -10.21 0.02 -9.25
N TYR A 25 -10.07 -1.02 -8.42
CA TYR A 25 -10.93 -1.23 -7.25
C TYR A 25 -10.67 -0.19 -6.16
N ARG A 26 -9.45 0.35 -6.07
CA ARG A 26 -9.05 1.36 -5.08
C ARG A 26 -8.61 2.68 -5.68
N GLN A 27 -9.09 3.01 -6.88
CA GLN A 27 -8.67 4.22 -7.60
C GLN A 27 -8.96 5.52 -6.82
N SER A 28 -10.00 5.51 -5.98
CA SER A 28 -10.40 6.63 -5.11
C SER A 28 -9.60 6.71 -3.81
N CYS A 29 -8.76 5.71 -3.50
CA CYS A 29 -7.90 5.73 -2.32
C CYS A 29 -6.63 6.56 -2.58
N TYR A 30 -5.96 6.93 -1.50
CA TYR A 30 -4.67 7.61 -1.51
C TYR A 30 -3.54 6.60 -1.37
N LEU A 31 -2.55 6.70 -2.25
CA LEU A 31 -1.24 6.06 -2.12
C LEU A 31 -0.34 6.96 -1.30
N ARG A 32 0.04 6.49 -0.12
CA ARG A 32 1.02 7.14 0.76
C ARG A 32 2.35 6.46 0.58
N ILE A 33 3.38 7.26 0.36
CA ILE A 33 4.75 6.82 0.13
C ILE A 33 5.64 7.55 1.14
N HIS A 34 6.30 6.78 1.98
CA HIS A 34 7.21 7.26 3.01
C HIS A 34 8.59 6.67 2.72
N CYS A 35 9.57 7.54 2.50
CA CYS A 35 10.96 7.13 2.30
C CYS A 35 11.82 7.52 3.50
N ALA A 36 12.78 6.66 3.85
CA ALA A 36 13.74 6.92 4.93
C ALA A 36 14.63 8.16 4.69
N CYS A 37 14.68 8.70 3.46
CA CYS A 37 15.37 9.96 3.18
C CYS A 37 14.55 11.21 3.54
N GLY A 38 13.41 11.07 4.22
CA GLY A 38 12.52 12.17 4.59
C GLY A 38 11.54 12.61 3.50
N ARG A 39 11.47 11.90 2.37
CA ARG A 39 10.49 12.19 1.32
C ARG A 39 9.16 11.51 1.62
N HIS A 40 8.11 12.32 1.69
CA HIS A 40 6.74 11.88 1.90
C HIS A 40 5.85 12.35 0.75
N VAL A 41 5.06 11.44 0.19
CA VAL A 41 4.15 11.73 -0.92
C VAL A 41 2.81 11.08 -0.60
N ALA A 42 1.73 11.86 -0.68
CA ALA A 42 0.37 11.35 -0.59
C ALA A 42 -0.39 11.80 -1.83
N VAL A 43 -0.78 10.85 -2.68
CA VAL A 43 -1.40 11.11 -3.99
C VAL A 43 -2.57 10.15 -4.22
N PRO A 44 -3.63 10.56 -4.94
CA PRO A 44 -4.68 9.62 -5.33
C PRO A 44 -4.09 8.48 -6.16
N LEU A 45 -4.46 7.23 -5.84
CA LEU A 45 -3.91 6.04 -6.48
C LEU A 45 -4.24 6.03 -7.99
N GLY A 46 -5.48 6.38 -8.35
CA GLY A 46 -5.90 6.44 -9.75
C GLY A 46 -5.16 7.51 -10.55
N GLU A 47 -4.91 8.68 -9.95
CA GLU A 47 -4.15 9.76 -10.59
C GLU A 47 -2.68 9.37 -10.76
N PHE A 48 -2.09 8.74 -9.73
CA PHE A 48 -0.73 8.24 -9.79
C PHE A 48 -0.55 7.16 -10.87
N ALA A 49 -1.51 6.23 -10.98
CA ALA A 49 -1.52 5.22 -12.01
C ALA A 49 -1.62 5.85 -13.41
N ARG A 50 -2.52 6.82 -13.60
CA ARG A 50 -2.69 7.54 -14.86
C ARG A 50 -1.44 8.32 -15.26
N SER A 51 -0.86 9.07 -14.32
CA SER A 51 0.36 9.87 -14.54
C SER A 51 1.55 9.02 -14.99
N ARG A 52 1.67 7.80 -14.46
CA ARG A 52 2.77 6.87 -14.77
C ARG A 52 2.42 5.82 -15.83
N ARG A 53 1.26 5.95 -16.49
CA ARG A 53 0.74 5.00 -17.48
C ARG A 53 0.72 3.55 -16.97
N ILE A 54 0.39 3.37 -15.70
CA ILE A 54 0.22 2.05 -15.08
C ILE A 54 -1.20 1.57 -15.40
N SER A 55 -1.33 0.33 -15.87
CA SER A 55 -2.65 -0.27 -16.11
C SER A 55 -3.44 -0.35 -14.79
N PHE A 56 -4.72 -0.01 -14.84
CA PHE A 56 -5.63 -0.09 -13.69
C PHE A 56 -5.88 -1.55 -13.22
N ASP A 57 -5.60 -2.54 -14.06
CA ASP A 57 -5.62 -3.97 -13.69
C ASP A 57 -4.38 -4.40 -12.88
N THR A 58 -3.35 -3.57 -12.84
CA THR A 58 -2.14 -3.84 -12.06
C THR A 58 -2.51 -4.00 -10.59
N ARG A 59 -1.95 -5.03 -9.94
CA ARG A 59 -2.20 -5.24 -8.51
C ARG A 59 -1.43 -4.21 -7.71
N ILE A 60 -2.04 -3.71 -6.63
CA ILE A 60 -1.42 -2.67 -5.80
C ILE A 60 -0.06 -3.13 -5.25
N TYR A 61 0.11 -4.41 -4.90
CA TYR A 61 1.41 -4.92 -4.44
C TYR A 61 2.49 -4.84 -5.52
N GLU A 62 2.16 -5.05 -6.79
CA GLU A 62 3.12 -5.00 -7.90
C GLU A 62 3.59 -3.56 -8.11
N LEU A 63 2.65 -2.62 -8.02
CA LEU A 63 2.97 -1.20 -8.04
C LEU A 63 3.94 -0.84 -6.91
N ILE A 64 3.60 -1.20 -5.67
CA ILE A 64 4.41 -0.89 -4.48
C ILE A 64 5.79 -1.55 -4.56
N ALA A 65 5.87 -2.79 -5.04
CA ALA A 65 7.13 -3.50 -5.20
C ALA A 65 8.11 -2.80 -6.17
N ARG A 66 7.58 -2.14 -7.21
CA ARG A 66 8.34 -1.39 -8.22
C ARG A 66 8.71 0.03 -7.78
N LEU A 67 8.17 0.53 -6.66
CA LEU A 67 8.47 1.89 -6.22
C LEU A 67 9.94 2.04 -5.81
N ARG A 68 10.53 3.13 -6.31
CA ARG A 68 11.85 3.63 -5.92
C ARG A 68 11.73 5.11 -5.62
N CYS A 69 12.41 5.54 -4.56
CA CYS A 69 12.52 6.97 -4.27
C CYS A 69 13.36 7.66 -5.36
N SER A 70 12.88 8.77 -5.91
CA SER A 70 13.63 9.52 -6.93
C SER A 70 14.92 10.14 -6.38
N GLN A 71 14.98 10.42 -5.08
CA GLN A 71 16.11 11.10 -4.45
C GLN A 71 17.20 10.12 -4.00
N CYS A 72 16.83 9.08 -3.24
CA CYS A 72 17.81 8.14 -2.67
C CYS A 72 17.83 6.77 -3.34
N ARG A 73 16.95 6.53 -4.35
CA ARG A 73 16.79 5.24 -5.07
C ARG A 73 16.48 4.01 -4.19
N ARG A 74 16.30 4.17 -2.88
CA ARG A 74 15.90 3.10 -1.96
C ARG A 74 14.42 2.75 -2.13
N LYS A 75 14.05 1.56 -1.67
CA LYS A 75 12.66 1.09 -1.61
C LYS A 75 11.92 1.91 -0.55
N PRO A 76 10.91 2.72 -0.91
CA PRO A 76 10.08 3.41 0.07
C PRO A 76 9.07 2.43 0.70
N HIS A 77 8.58 2.78 1.87
CA HIS A 77 7.36 2.17 2.42
C HIS A 77 6.16 2.81 1.73
N ALA A 78 5.20 1.99 1.30
CA ALA A 78 3.97 2.52 0.71
C ALA A 78 2.75 1.77 1.21
N ASP A 79 1.69 2.54 1.45
CA ASP A 79 0.40 2.06 1.92
C ASP A 79 -0.74 2.72 1.14
N VAL A 80 -1.86 2.03 1.04
CA VAL A 80 -3.08 2.55 0.42
C VAL A 80 -4.13 2.73 1.49
N THR A 81 -4.62 3.96 1.62
CA THR A 81 -5.62 4.35 2.62
C THR A 81 -6.74 5.15 1.96
N ARG A 82 -7.94 5.11 2.55
CA ARG A 82 -9.05 5.97 2.10
C ARG A 82 -8.84 7.43 2.53
N TYR A 83 -7.99 7.69 3.51
CA TYR A 83 -7.77 9.00 4.10
C TYR A 83 -6.46 9.63 3.62
N ARG A 84 -6.49 10.89 3.23
CA ARG A 84 -5.31 11.63 2.75
C ARG A 84 -4.24 11.80 3.83
N ALA A 85 -4.65 11.96 5.08
CA ALA A 85 -3.79 12.04 6.25
C ALA A 85 -4.05 10.83 7.13
N GLY A 86 -2.98 10.15 7.56
CA GLY A 86 -3.09 9.23 8.68
C GLY A 86 -3.27 10.07 9.92
N ASN A 87 -4.41 9.89 10.58
CA ASN A 87 -4.55 10.25 11.98
C ASN A 87 -3.64 9.33 12.81
#